data_AF-A0A7K2VHY0-F1
#
_entry.id   AF-A0A7K2VHY0-F1
#
_cell.length_a   1.000
_cell.length_b   1.000
_cell.length_c   1.000
_cell.angle_alpha   90.00
_cell.angle_beta   90.00
_cell.angle_gamma   90.00
#
_symmetry.space_group_name_H-M   'P 1'
#
loop_
_entity.id
_entity.type
_entity.pdbx_description
1 polymer ?
#
loop_
_entity_poly.entity_id
_entity_poly.type
_entity_poly.pdbx_seq_one_letter_code
_entity_poly.pdbx_strand_id
1 'polypeptide(L)'
;PPQPTMAGLAPRVAAAFAVPHVRVDALCLTSVSLTLAIGEPLRQIHAGGLKPAKIDVRLLLPSRDIALAFPAPVDAADTALLHRRWLAQRNAQGQVLRHNLLALRATHGIDVRVRFRALPFTPPVKLYLLNGSEALFAYYTLARRERDIGPEHLTLYDAEGTRSMLFAFARGAGERDAEFVTQSRLWFDALWETISSDLVLG
;
A
#
# COMPACT_ATOMS: atom_id res chain seq x y z
N PRO A 1 -1.62 9.62 -18.48
CA PRO A 1 -0.66 10.47 -17.72
C PRO A 1 -0.67 10.07 -16.24
N PRO A 2 0.42 10.27 -15.49
CA PRO A 2 0.45 10.03 -14.06
C PRO A 2 -0.58 10.89 -13.33
N GLN A 3 -1.17 10.37 -12.26
CA GLN A 3 -2.15 11.08 -11.43
C GLN A 3 -1.76 11.02 -9.95
N PRO A 4 -2.19 11.95 -9.10
CA PRO A 4 -2.00 11.82 -7.66
C PRO A 4 -2.54 10.48 -7.15
N THR A 5 -1.82 9.81 -6.25
CA THR A 5 -2.16 8.45 -5.78
C THR A 5 -3.61 8.31 -5.34
N MET A 6 -4.14 9.28 -4.60
CA MET A 6 -5.53 9.27 -4.14
C MET A 6 -6.57 9.31 -5.27
N ALA A 7 -6.24 9.94 -6.40
CA ALA A 7 -7.12 9.99 -7.58
C ALA A 7 -6.93 8.76 -8.48
N GLY A 8 -5.67 8.35 -8.70
CA GLY A 8 -5.34 7.29 -9.66
C GLY A 8 -5.57 5.87 -9.15
N LEU A 9 -5.43 5.61 -7.84
CA LEU A 9 -5.46 4.24 -7.31
C LEU A 9 -6.87 3.65 -7.21
N ALA A 10 -7.84 4.42 -6.69
CA ALA A 10 -9.20 3.96 -6.45
C ALA A 10 -9.89 3.36 -7.69
N PRO A 11 -9.94 4.02 -8.87
CA PRO A 11 -10.59 3.44 -10.04
C PRO A 11 -9.91 2.17 -10.55
N ARG A 12 -8.57 2.06 -10.37
CA ARG A 12 -7.81 0.88 -10.78
C ARG A 12 -8.06 -0.30 -9.86
N VAL A 13 -8.12 -0.07 -8.55
CA VAL A 13 -8.49 -1.09 -7.56
C VAL A 13 -9.94 -1.54 -7.78
N ALA A 14 -10.88 -0.62 -8.05
CA ALA A 14 -12.27 -0.98 -8.38
C ALA A 14 -12.35 -1.91 -9.61
N ALA A 15 -11.64 -1.58 -10.69
CA ALA A 15 -11.56 -2.43 -11.88
C ALA A 15 -10.94 -3.81 -11.58
N ALA A 16 -9.94 -3.87 -10.70
CA ALA A 16 -9.29 -5.13 -10.32
C ALA A 16 -10.24 -6.08 -9.57
N PHE A 17 -11.28 -5.57 -8.91
CA PHE A 17 -12.27 -6.38 -8.19
C PHE A 17 -13.38 -6.95 -9.09
N ALA A 18 -13.41 -6.60 -10.38
CA ALA A 18 -14.41 -7.05 -11.35
C ALA A 18 -14.15 -8.44 -11.94
N VAL A 19 -13.16 -9.17 -11.44
CA VAL A 19 -12.82 -10.53 -11.91
C VAL A 19 -13.09 -11.58 -10.83
N PRO A 20 -13.26 -12.87 -11.20
CA PRO A 20 -13.56 -13.92 -10.23
C PRO A 20 -12.46 -14.12 -9.18
N HIS A 21 -11.19 -13.93 -9.55
CA HIS A 21 -10.04 -14.04 -8.65
C HIS A 21 -9.26 -12.74 -8.64
N VAL A 22 -9.43 -11.98 -7.56
CA VAL A 22 -8.74 -10.73 -7.30
C VAL A 22 -7.40 -11.02 -6.63
N ARG A 23 -6.32 -10.45 -7.17
CA ARG A 23 -4.99 -10.45 -6.55
C ARG A 23 -4.45 -9.04 -6.46
N VAL A 24 -4.08 -8.63 -5.26
CA VAL A 24 -3.44 -7.34 -4.98
C VAL A 24 -2.16 -7.57 -4.21
N ASP A 25 -1.03 -7.23 -4.81
CA ASP A 25 0.27 -7.21 -4.13
C ASP A 25 0.71 -5.75 -3.96
N ALA A 26 1.02 -5.32 -2.74
CA ALA A 26 1.31 -3.91 -2.43
C ALA A 26 2.56 -3.74 -1.58
N LEU A 27 3.44 -2.81 -1.97
CA LEU A 27 4.60 -2.38 -1.20
C LEU A 27 4.46 -0.88 -0.92
N CYS A 28 4.41 -0.50 0.35
CA CYS A 28 4.20 0.89 0.77
C CYS A 28 4.60 1.14 2.23
N LEU A 29 4.65 2.42 2.63
CA LEU A 29 5.05 2.84 3.98
C LEU A 29 4.00 2.54 5.08
N THR A 30 2.70 2.69 4.79
CA THR A 30 1.61 2.63 5.81
C THR A 30 0.26 2.09 5.33
N SER A 31 0.12 1.62 4.09
CA SER A 31 -1.15 1.17 3.45
C SER A 31 -2.33 2.16 3.38
N VAL A 32 -2.18 3.43 3.82
CA VAL A 32 -3.27 4.44 3.81
C VAL A 32 -4.00 4.50 2.47
N SER A 33 -3.26 4.68 1.37
CA SER A 33 -3.86 4.87 0.04
C SER A 33 -4.64 3.65 -0.43
N LEU A 34 -4.12 2.43 -0.17
CA LEU A 34 -4.82 1.20 -0.53
C LEU A 34 -6.07 1.00 0.32
N THR A 35 -5.99 1.29 1.62
CA THR A 35 -7.12 1.20 2.56
C THR A 35 -8.29 2.08 2.12
N LEU A 36 -8.00 3.26 1.56
CA LEU A 36 -9.03 4.13 1.00
C LEU A 36 -9.52 3.64 -0.37
N ALA A 37 -8.62 3.18 -1.24
CA ALA A 37 -8.95 2.72 -2.59
C ALA A 37 -9.85 1.48 -2.62
N ILE A 38 -9.77 0.59 -1.63
CA ILE A 38 -10.66 -0.57 -1.54
C ILE A 38 -12.11 -0.21 -1.21
N GLY A 39 -12.39 1.00 -0.70
CA GLY A 39 -13.72 1.37 -0.23
C GLY A 39 -14.80 1.27 -1.31
N GLU A 40 -14.49 1.66 -2.55
CA GLU A 40 -15.43 1.55 -3.67
C GLU A 40 -15.77 0.09 -4.02
N PRO A 41 -14.79 -0.80 -4.30
CA PRO A 41 -15.14 -2.19 -4.57
C PRO A 41 -15.86 -2.88 -3.42
N LEU A 42 -15.57 -2.55 -2.15
CA LEU A 42 -16.35 -3.07 -1.03
C LEU A 42 -17.81 -2.63 -1.07
N ARG A 43 -18.07 -1.34 -1.34
CA ARG A 43 -19.45 -0.85 -1.52
C ARG A 43 -20.17 -1.57 -2.65
N GLN A 44 -19.50 -1.77 -3.78
CA GLN A 44 -20.08 -2.47 -4.93
C GLN A 44 -20.36 -3.95 -4.65
N ILE A 45 -19.52 -4.63 -3.86
CA ILE A 45 -19.78 -5.99 -3.39
C ILE A 45 -21.03 -6.03 -2.50
N HIS A 46 -21.13 -5.11 -1.53
CA HIS A 46 -22.30 -4.99 -0.66
C HIS A 46 -23.58 -4.65 -1.43
N ALA A 47 -23.48 -3.85 -2.50
CA ALA A 47 -24.59 -3.56 -3.40
C ALA A 47 -24.93 -4.69 -4.39
N GLY A 48 -24.14 -5.78 -4.40
CA GLY A 48 -24.29 -6.90 -5.32
C GLY A 48 -23.81 -6.65 -6.75
N GLY A 49 -23.17 -5.51 -7.02
CA GLY A 49 -22.61 -5.13 -8.32
C GLY A 49 -21.31 -5.85 -8.67
N LEU A 50 -20.52 -6.25 -7.66
CA LEU A 50 -19.33 -7.07 -7.82
C LEU A 50 -19.45 -8.37 -7.02
N LYS A 51 -19.01 -9.49 -7.59
CA LYS A 51 -19.11 -10.83 -6.97
C LYS A 51 -17.85 -11.66 -7.20
N PRO A 52 -16.68 -11.22 -6.71
CA PRO A 52 -15.48 -12.03 -6.81
C PRO A 52 -15.66 -13.32 -5.99
N ALA A 53 -15.14 -14.44 -6.49
CA ALA A 53 -15.13 -15.70 -5.75
C ALA A 53 -13.97 -15.75 -4.74
N LYS A 54 -12.85 -15.10 -5.09
CA LYS A 54 -11.62 -15.11 -4.29
C LYS A 54 -10.89 -13.76 -4.30
N ILE A 55 -10.33 -13.38 -3.16
CA ILE A 55 -9.51 -12.18 -2.97
C ILE A 55 -8.23 -12.55 -2.22
N ASP A 56 -7.09 -12.46 -2.89
CA ASP A 56 -5.75 -12.60 -2.30
C ASP A 56 -5.06 -11.24 -2.22
N VAL A 57 -4.70 -10.80 -1.02
CA VAL A 57 -3.96 -9.56 -0.80
C VAL A 57 -2.65 -9.84 -0.06
N ARG A 58 -1.53 -9.38 -0.60
CA ARG A 58 -0.21 -9.44 0.04
C ARG A 58 0.34 -8.02 0.21
N LEU A 59 0.80 -7.70 1.41
CA LEU A 59 1.39 -6.39 1.72
C LEU A 59 2.80 -6.51 2.28
N LEU A 60 3.73 -5.76 1.67
CA LEU A 60 5.05 -5.49 2.21
C LEU A 60 5.04 -4.09 2.85
N LEU A 61 5.21 -4.05 4.18
CA LEU A 61 5.30 -2.82 4.96
C LEU A 61 6.64 -2.79 5.70
N PRO A 62 7.21 -1.61 6.02
CA PRO A 62 8.45 -1.55 6.77
C PRO A 62 8.28 -2.20 8.14
N SER A 63 9.30 -2.94 8.60
CA SER A 63 9.35 -3.55 9.92
C SER A 63 9.21 -2.50 11.02
N ARG A 64 8.74 -2.91 12.21
CA ARG A 64 8.61 -1.98 13.35
C ARG A 64 9.96 -1.63 13.97
N ASP A 65 11.00 -2.40 13.67
CA ASP A 65 12.31 -2.35 14.35
C ASP A 65 13.40 -1.66 13.51
N ILE A 66 13.04 -1.05 12.37
CA ILE A 66 14.01 -0.35 11.52
C ILE A 66 14.18 1.10 11.94
N ALA A 67 15.39 1.63 11.72
CA ALA A 67 15.58 3.07 11.64
C ALA A 67 14.94 3.57 10.34
N LEU A 68 13.92 4.42 10.45
CA LEU A 68 13.27 5.00 9.28
C LEU A 68 14.22 5.99 8.57
N ALA A 69 14.36 5.84 7.25
CA ALA A 69 14.96 6.88 6.43
C ALA A 69 14.05 8.12 6.31
N PHE A 70 12.72 7.92 6.42
CA PHE A 70 11.71 8.96 6.53
C PHE A 70 10.39 8.40 7.09
N PRO A 71 9.55 9.22 7.74
CA PRO A 71 9.81 10.61 8.12
C PRO A 71 10.99 10.71 9.10
N ALA A 72 11.82 11.74 8.92
CA ALA A 72 13.00 12.01 9.74
C ALA A 72 13.03 13.48 10.15
N PRO A 73 13.50 13.84 11.36
CA PRO A 73 13.56 15.24 11.77
C PRO A 73 14.66 15.98 10.99
N VAL A 74 14.47 17.29 10.76
CA VAL A 74 15.53 18.15 10.16
C VAL A 74 16.58 18.51 11.21
N ASP A 75 16.14 18.80 12.43
CA ASP A 75 16.99 19.11 13.58
C ASP A 75 17.10 17.90 14.52
N ALA A 76 17.87 17.99 15.60
CA ALA A 76 18.02 16.93 16.61
C ALA A 76 16.74 16.73 17.47
N ALA A 77 15.59 16.53 16.84
CA ALA A 77 14.30 16.31 17.47
C ALA A 77 14.07 14.82 17.83
N ASP A 78 13.01 14.55 18.61
CA ASP A 78 12.67 13.21 19.11
C ASP A 78 12.28 12.25 17.97
N THR A 79 13.28 11.54 17.44
CA THR A 79 13.10 10.48 16.43
C THR A 79 12.21 9.36 16.94
N ALA A 80 12.17 9.10 18.25
CA ALA A 80 11.32 8.07 18.83
C ALA A 80 9.84 8.46 18.78
N LEU A 81 9.49 9.75 18.95
CA LEU A 81 8.12 10.24 18.77
C LEU A 81 7.63 10.01 17.33
N LEU A 82 8.46 10.36 16.34
CA LEU A 82 8.14 10.17 14.92
C LEU A 82 7.94 8.68 14.59
N HIS A 83 8.84 7.83 15.08
CA HIS A 83 8.74 6.38 14.88
C HIS A 83 7.48 5.80 15.50
N ARG A 84 7.16 6.16 16.76
CA ARG A 84 5.93 5.71 17.44
C ARG A 84 4.68 6.13 16.68
N ARG A 85 4.62 7.38 16.19
CA ARG A 85 3.48 7.89 15.42
C ARG A 85 3.33 7.17 14.08
N TRP A 86 4.42 7.03 13.32
CA TRP A 86 4.42 6.29 12.07
C TRP A 86 3.96 4.84 12.29
N LEU A 87 4.49 4.17 13.31
CA LEU A 87 4.16 2.80 13.64
C LEU A 87 2.69 2.63 14.00
N ALA A 88 2.14 3.54 14.82
CA ALA A 88 0.72 3.57 15.16
C ALA A 88 -0.15 3.72 13.91
N GLN A 89 0.20 4.64 13.00
CA GLN A 89 -0.54 4.84 11.76
C GLN A 89 -0.45 3.62 10.83
N ARG A 90 0.75 3.05 10.63
CA ARG A 90 0.98 1.84 9.84
C ARG A 90 0.10 0.69 10.36
N ASN A 91 0.10 0.47 11.67
CA ASN A 91 -0.67 -0.60 12.30
C ASN A 91 -2.17 -0.37 12.15
N ALA A 92 -2.67 0.83 12.46
CA ALA A 92 -4.09 1.15 12.34
C ALA A 92 -4.63 0.92 10.92
N GLN A 93 -3.90 1.38 9.91
CA GLN A 93 -4.32 1.24 8.50
C GLN A 93 -4.26 -0.21 8.02
N GLY A 94 -3.22 -0.96 8.42
CA GLY A 94 -3.14 -2.40 8.13
C GLY A 94 -4.29 -3.19 8.78
N GLN A 95 -4.65 -2.85 10.02
CA GLN A 95 -5.78 -3.45 10.75
C GLN A 95 -7.11 -3.17 10.06
N VAL A 96 -7.39 -1.91 9.70
CA VAL A 96 -8.62 -1.51 9.00
C VAL A 96 -8.75 -2.24 7.66
N LEU A 97 -7.68 -2.26 6.86
CA LEU A 97 -7.65 -2.97 5.59
C LEU A 97 -7.98 -4.46 5.76
N ARG A 98 -7.29 -5.13 6.69
CA ARG A 98 -7.52 -6.55 6.98
C ARG A 98 -8.95 -6.82 7.44
N HIS A 99 -9.45 -6.01 8.36
CA HIS A 99 -10.81 -6.16 8.89
C HIS A 99 -11.85 -6.05 7.78
N ASN A 100 -11.78 -4.99 6.98
CA ASN A 100 -12.74 -4.73 5.91
C ASN A 100 -12.77 -5.84 4.85
N LEU A 101 -11.60 -6.36 4.47
CA LEU A 101 -11.52 -7.46 3.51
C LEU A 101 -12.04 -8.78 4.10
N LEU A 102 -11.63 -9.14 5.31
CA LEU A 102 -12.06 -10.40 5.95
C LEU A 102 -13.55 -10.43 6.27
N ALA A 103 -14.18 -9.27 6.50
CA ALA A 103 -15.63 -9.17 6.71
C ALA A 103 -16.44 -9.72 5.53
N LEU A 104 -15.90 -9.65 4.30
CA LEU A 104 -16.54 -10.21 3.11
C LEU A 104 -16.69 -11.74 3.16
N ARG A 105 -15.78 -12.44 3.85
CA ARG A 105 -15.87 -13.90 4.01
C ARG A 105 -17.13 -14.30 4.76
N ALA A 106 -17.43 -13.59 5.85
CA ALA A 106 -18.61 -13.87 6.69
C ALA A 106 -19.91 -13.40 6.03
N THR A 107 -19.89 -12.27 5.32
CA THR A 107 -21.10 -11.63 4.82
C THR A 107 -21.47 -12.04 3.39
N HIS A 108 -20.51 -12.45 2.56
CA HIS A 108 -20.70 -12.72 1.12
C HIS A 108 -20.15 -14.09 0.69
N GLY A 109 -19.54 -14.87 1.59
CA GLY A 109 -19.01 -16.21 1.27
C GLY A 109 -17.75 -16.20 0.38
N ILE A 110 -17.08 -15.05 0.25
CA ILE A 110 -15.88 -14.88 -0.59
C ILE A 110 -14.66 -15.51 0.10
N ASP A 111 -13.83 -16.28 -0.63
CA ASP A 111 -12.52 -16.74 -0.10
C ASP A 111 -11.55 -15.56 -0.03
N VAL A 112 -11.29 -15.05 1.18
CA VAL A 112 -10.41 -13.89 1.38
C VAL A 112 -9.17 -14.28 2.17
N ARG A 113 -7.99 -13.95 1.62
CA ARG A 113 -6.69 -14.10 2.28
C ARG A 113 -5.95 -12.78 2.26
N VAL A 114 -5.59 -12.29 3.44
CA VAL A 114 -4.78 -11.07 3.60
C VAL A 114 -3.52 -11.42 4.38
N ARG A 115 -2.34 -11.18 3.78
CA ARG A 115 -1.04 -11.48 4.38
C ARG A 115 -0.16 -10.24 4.40
N PHE A 116 0.60 -10.07 5.47
CA PHE A 116 1.52 -8.97 5.65
C PHE A 116 2.92 -9.51 5.94
N ARG A 117 3.94 -8.91 5.33
CA ARG A 117 5.35 -9.16 5.66
C ARG A 117 6.09 -7.84 5.90
N ALA A 118 7.07 -7.92 6.79
CA ALA A 118 7.90 -6.81 7.26
C ALA A 118 9.16 -6.68 6.41
N LEU A 119 9.39 -5.50 5.81
CA LEU A 119 10.61 -5.16 5.10
C LEU A 119 11.68 -4.66 6.06
N PRO A 120 12.96 -5.02 5.86
CA PRO A 120 14.07 -4.56 6.70
C PRO A 120 14.57 -3.14 6.33
N PHE A 121 13.81 -2.39 5.51
CA PHE A 121 14.18 -1.04 5.08
C PHE A 121 12.94 -0.17 4.83
N THR A 122 13.16 1.15 4.79
CA THR A 122 12.15 2.13 4.35
C THR A 122 12.02 2.10 2.83
N PRO A 123 10.88 1.68 2.25
CA PRO A 123 10.74 1.55 0.82
C PRO A 123 10.75 2.95 0.16
N PRO A 124 11.61 3.20 -0.84
CA PRO A 124 11.69 4.49 -1.52
C PRO A 124 10.53 4.72 -2.52
N VAL A 125 9.70 3.70 -2.75
CA VAL A 125 8.64 3.67 -3.75
C VAL A 125 7.35 3.09 -3.16
N LYS A 126 6.24 3.37 -3.83
CA LYS A 126 5.00 2.61 -3.73
C LYS A 126 4.87 1.74 -4.96
N LEU A 127 4.44 0.50 -4.77
CA LEU A 127 4.08 -0.40 -5.85
C LEU A 127 2.74 -1.08 -5.51
N TYR A 128 1.82 -1.09 -6.45
CA TYR A 128 0.61 -1.91 -6.40
C TYR A 128 0.54 -2.74 -7.68
N LEU A 129 0.49 -4.06 -7.53
CA LEU A 129 0.31 -5.01 -8.63
C LEU A 129 -1.11 -5.54 -8.57
N LEU A 130 -1.86 -5.38 -9.65
CA LEU A 130 -3.26 -5.75 -9.73
C LEU A 130 -3.43 -6.89 -10.74
N ASN A 131 -3.94 -8.03 -10.27
CA ASN A 131 -4.30 -9.22 -11.07
C ASN A 131 -3.21 -9.73 -12.03
N GLY A 132 -1.94 -9.39 -11.79
CA GLY A 132 -0.81 -9.72 -12.67
C GLY A 132 -0.81 -8.99 -14.03
N SER A 133 -1.79 -8.12 -14.28
CA SER A 133 -1.98 -7.40 -15.54
C SER A 133 -1.52 -5.95 -15.49
N GLU A 134 -1.50 -5.35 -14.29
CA GLU A 134 -1.18 -3.94 -14.09
C GLU A 134 -0.22 -3.73 -12.92
N ALA A 135 0.69 -2.77 -13.08
CA ALA A 135 1.55 -2.23 -12.04
C ALA A 135 1.35 -0.71 -11.92
N LEU A 136 1.05 -0.26 -10.70
CA LEU A 136 0.93 1.16 -10.34
C LEU A 136 2.10 1.53 -9.45
N PHE A 137 2.93 2.45 -9.90
CA PHE A 137 4.20 2.78 -9.28
C PHE A 137 4.26 4.27 -8.92
N ALA A 138 4.81 4.61 -7.75
CA ALA A 138 5.03 6.00 -7.36
C ALA A 138 6.31 6.16 -6.54
N TYR A 139 6.95 7.33 -6.64
CA TYR A 139 8.11 7.68 -5.83
C TYR A 139 7.67 8.33 -4.51
N TYR A 140 8.39 8.04 -3.43
CA TYR A 140 8.34 8.86 -2.22
C TYR A 140 9.33 10.02 -2.36
N THR A 141 8.86 11.15 -2.91
CA THR A 141 9.66 12.38 -3.00
C THR A 141 9.64 13.11 -1.66
N LEU A 142 10.80 13.24 -1.03
CA LEU A 142 10.97 13.92 0.25
C LEU A 142 10.92 15.43 0.07
N ALA A 143 10.26 16.10 1.02
CA ALA A 143 10.28 17.54 1.14
C ALA A 143 10.41 17.93 2.62
N ARG A 144 10.99 19.10 2.88
CA ARG A 144 10.94 19.73 4.20
C ARG A 144 9.50 20.15 4.48
N ARG A 145 8.96 19.74 5.62
CA ARG A 145 7.58 20.00 6.02
C ARG A 145 7.52 20.34 7.50
N GLU A 146 6.64 21.25 7.84
CA GLU A 146 6.26 21.55 9.22
C GLU A 146 5.01 20.73 9.57
N ARG A 147 4.99 20.11 10.75
CA ARG A 147 3.83 19.39 11.27
C ARG A 147 3.69 19.57 12.76
N ASP A 148 2.44 19.71 13.18
CA ASP A 148 2.07 19.59 14.57
C ASP A 148 1.87 18.11 14.95
N ILE A 149 2.59 17.69 16.00
CA ILE A 149 2.53 16.36 16.59
C ILE A 149 2.16 16.50 18.06
N GLY A 150 0.86 16.51 18.34
CA GLY A 150 0.37 16.82 19.67
C GLY A 150 0.74 18.27 20.03
N PRO A 151 1.45 18.52 21.14
CA PRO A 151 1.92 19.86 21.50
C PRO A 151 3.20 20.30 20.78
N GLU A 152 3.87 19.40 20.06
CA GLU A 152 5.16 19.69 19.40
C GLU A 152 4.98 20.19 17.97
N HIS A 153 5.70 21.25 17.61
CA HIS A 153 5.82 21.73 16.24
C HIS A 153 7.18 21.28 15.67
N LEU A 154 7.16 20.39 14.67
CA LEU A 154 8.37 19.76 14.15
C LEU A 154 8.57 20.08 12.67
N THR A 155 9.83 20.39 12.32
CA THR A 155 10.29 20.40 10.93
C THR A 155 10.91 19.04 10.58
N LEU A 156 10.45 18.42 9.51
CA LEU A 156 10.81 17.05 9.12
C LEU A 156 11.00 16.90 7.61
N TYR A 157 11.86 15.95 7.23
CA TYR A 157 11.93 15.40 5.88
C TYR A 157 10.90 14.26 5.78
N ASP A 158 9.87 14.45 4.97
CA ASP A 158 8.78 13.48 4.81
C ASP A 158 8.25 13.45 3.38
N ALA A 159 7.68 12.31 3.01
CA ALA A 159 7.02 12.12 1.74
C ALA A 159 5.49 12.13 1.95
N GLU A 160 4.81 13.05 1.28
CA GLU A 160 3.35 13.06 1.26
C GLU A 160 2.82 11.98 0.31
N GLY A 161 2.77 10.75 0.82
CA GLY A 161 2.45 9.58 0.00
C GLY A 161 1.09 9.68 -0.71
N THR A 162 0.10 10.37 -0.16
CA THR A 162 -1.23 10.52 -0.79
C THR A 162 -1.19 11.35 -2.08
N ARG A 163 -0.22 12.26 -2.19
CA ARG A 163 -0.03 13.14 -3.36
C ARG A 163 1.06 12.67 -4.31
N SER A 164 1.79 11.61 -3.98
CA SER A 164 2.77 11.00 -4.91
C SER A 164 2.12 10.69 -6.26
N MET A 165 2.81 11.04 -7.35
CA MET A 165 2.34 10.77 -8.71
C MET A 165 2.42 9.27 -9.00
N LEU A 166 1.28 8.68 -9.36
CA LEU A 166 1.10 7.28 -9.66
C LEU A 166 1.17 7.07 -11.18
N PHE A 167 2.16 6.30 -11.59
CA PHE A 167 2.40 5.86 -12.96
C PHE A 167 1.74 4.51 -13.15
N ALA A 168 0.98 4.36 -14.24
CA ALA A 168 0.30 3.12 -14.58
C ALA A 168 0.98 2.43 -15.74
N PHE A 169 1.31 1.15 -15.54
CA PHE A 169 1.88 0.26 -16.55
C PHE A 169 0.96 -0.95 -16.70
N ALA A 170 0.52 -1.23 -17.92
CA ALA A 170 -0.38 -2.35 -18.18
C ALA A 170 0.20 -3.26 -19.26
N ARG A 171 0.04 -4.58 -19.10
CA ARG A 171 0.49 -5.56 -20.11
C ARG A 171 -0.08 -5.30 -21.51
N GLY A 172 -1.29 -4.75 -21.59
CA GLY A 172 -1.94 -4.42 -22.86
C GLY A 172 -1.52 -3.08 -23.49
N ALA A 173 -0.65 -2.30 -22.84
CA ALA A 173 -0.24 -0.98 -23.32
C ALA A 173 1.03 -1.00 -24.21
N GLY A 174 1.68 -2.15 -24.34
CA GLY A 174 2.90 -2.35 -25.15
C GLY A 174 3.96 -3.14 -24.42
N GLU A 175 5.01 -3.56 -25.14
CA GLU A 175 6.06 -4.46 -24.63
C GLU A 175 6.78 -3.89 -23.41
N ARG A 176 7.15 -2.61 -23.43
CA ARG A 176 7.83 -1.94 -22.31
C ARG A 176 7.02 -2.00 -21.02
N ASP A 177 5.72 -1.72 -21.10
CA ASP A 177 4.84 -1.71 -19.94
C ASP A 177 4.58 -3.14 -19.46
N ALA A 178 4.42 -4.10 -20.38
CA ALA A 178 4.33 -5.52 -20.03
C ALA A 178 5.58 -6.04 -19.31
N GLU A 179 6.76 -5.59 -19.73
CA GLU A 179 8.02 -5.93 -19.09
C GLU A 179 8.13 -5.27 -17.71
N PHE A 180 7.73 -4.00 -17.57
CA PHE A 180 7.68 -3.34 -16.27
C PHE A 180 6.79 -4.09 -15.26
N VAL A 181 5.60 -4.54 -15.69
CA VAL A 181 4.71 -5.37 -14.86
C VAL A 181 5.40 -6.68 -14.47
N THR A 182 6.08 -7.32 -15.41
CA THR A 182 6.80 -8.59 -15.17
C THR A 182 7.92 -8.43 -14.15
N GLN A 183 8.81 -7.44 -14.35
CA GLN A 183 9.93 -7.18 -13.47
C GLN A 183 9.47 -6.70 -12.08
N SER A 184 8.43 -5.87 -12.01
CA SER A 184 7.87 -5.41 -10.73
C SER A 184 7.33 -6.58 -9.91
N ARG A 185 6.70 -7.56 -10.56
CA ARG A 185 6.24 -8.79 -9.88
C ARG A 185 7.40 -9.64 -9.40
N LEU A 186 8.41 -9.87 -10.23
CA LEU A 186 9.62 -10.61 -9.84
C LEU A 186 10.31 -9.96 -8.64
N TRP A 187 10.44 -8.63 -8.65
CA TRP A 187 11.00 -7.87 -7.53
C TRP A 187 10.16 -7.99 -6.26
N PHE A 188 8.83 -7.85 -6.36
CA PHE A 188 7.94 -8.02 -5.21
C PHE A 188 8.07 -9.43 -4.62
N ASP A 189 8.03 -10.47 -5.47
CA ASP A 189 8.12 -11.87 -5.03
C ASP A 189 9.49 -12.18 -4.42
N ALA A 190 10.58 -11.62 -4.96
CA ALA A 190 11.91 -11.75 -4.37
C ALA A 190 11.97 -11.15 -2.97
N LEU A 191 11.48 -9.91 -2.78
CA LEU A 191 11.41 -9.28 -1.45
C LEU A 191 10.53 -10.08 -0.49
N TRP A 192 9.38 -10.55 -0.99
CA TRP A 192 8.46 -11.37 -0.23
C TRP A 192 9.17 -12.63 0.24
N GLU A 193 9.70 -13.47 -0.63
CA GLU A 193 10.20 -14.79 -0.25
C GLU A 193 11.58 -14.80 0.45
N THR A 194 12.37 -13.73 0.36
CA THR A 194 13.75 -13.72 0.88
C THR A 194 13.92 -12.92 2.17
N ILE A 195 13.96 -11.60 2.08
CA ILE A 195 14.45 -10.72 3.15
C ILE A 195 13.33 -10.17 4.03
N SER A 196 12.07 -10.40 3.69
CA SER A 196 10.96 -9.97 4.53
C SER A 196 10.64 -10.98 5.63
N SER A 197 10.13 -10.52 6.77
CA SER A 197 9.74 -11.38 7.90
C SER A 197 8.23 -11.28 8.17
N ASP A 198 7.71 -11.96 9.19
CA ASP A 198 6.34 -11.77 9.62
C ASP A 198 6.12 -10.33 10.13
N LEU A 199 5.00 -9.71 9.74
CA LEU A 199 4.63 -8.37 10.20
C LEU A 199 3.67 -8.45 11.39
N VAL A 200 4.02 -7.74 12.47
CA VAL A 200 3.13 -7.55 13.62
C VAL A 200 2.39 -6.21 13.51
N LEU A 201 1.05 -6.27 13.49
CA LEU A 201 0.14 -5.10 13.42
C LEU A 201 -0.35 -4.61 14.81
N GLY A 202 0.34 -4.99 15.88
CA GLY A 202 0.07 -4.66 17.30
C GLY A 202 1.37 -4.60 18.08
#